data_AF-A0A1W9Z9F0-F1
#
_entry.id   AF-A0A1W9Z9F0-F1
#
_cell.length_a   1.000
_cell.length_b   1.000
_cell.length_c   1.000
_cell.angle_alpha   90.00
_cell.angle_beta   90.00
_cell.angle_gamma   90.00
#
_symmetry.space_group_name_H-M   'P 1'
#
loop_
_entity.id
_entity.type
_entity.pdbx_description
1 polymer ?
#
loop_
_entity_poly.entity_id
_entity_poly.type
_entity_poly.pdbx_seq_one_letter_code
_entity_poly.pdbx_strand_id
1 'polypeptide(L)'
;MAGEWWVQVRAAADGIAEDTLVEIAEQLQAGVTVDHNTNALTASYIVAAATRRQTADEALRAATVLPSEPTSISIMPLDDWVADQPKNVLAWVRQTRPR
;
A
#
# COMPACT_ATOMS: atom_id res chain seq x y z
N MET A 1 14.70 -16.02 7.70
CA MET A 1 13.76 -16.01 6.55
C MET A 1 13.05 -14.67 6.56
N ALA A 2 12.98 -13.97 5.43
CA ALA A 2 12.15 -12.76 5.32
C ALA A 2 10.68 -13.18 5.15
N GLY A 3 9.76 -12.49 5.83
CA GLY A 3 8.32 -12.63 5.60
C GLY A 3 7.84 -11.57 4.61
N GLU A 4 6.74 -11.84 3.91
CA GLU A 4 6.06 -10.85 3.08
C GLU A 4 4.90 -10.24 3.86
N TRP A 5 4.78 -8.91 3.79
CA TRP A 5 3.76 -8.15 4.50
C TRP A 5 3.01 -7.27 3.53
N TRP A 6 1.69 -7.28 3.63
CA TRP A 6 0.87 -6.29 2.96
C TRP A 6 0.79 -5.03 3.82
N VAL A 7 1.03 -3.89 3.19
CA VAL A 7 0.97 -2.56 3.80
C VAL A 7 -0.02 -1.72 3.04
N GLN A 8 -0.86 -1.01 3.78
CA GLN A 8 -1.74 0.02 3.25
C GLN A 8 -1.57 1.29 4.06
N VAL A 9 -1.31 2.40 3.37
CA VAL A 9 -1.25 3.74 3.95
C VAL A 9 -2.35 4.57 3.30
N ARG A 10 -3.13 5.27 4.13
CA ARG A 10 -4.14 6.23 3.65
C ARG A 10 -3.82 7.63 4.09
N ALA A 11 -4.11 8.59 3.23
CA ALA A 11 -4.05 10.02 3.50
C ALA A 11 -5.23 10.74 2.82
N ALA A 12 -5.42 12.02 3.13
CA ALA A 12 -6.35 12.86 2.37
C ALA A 12 -5.86 13.02 0.91
N ALA A 13 -6.80 13.07 -0.03
CA ALA A 13 -6.51 13.26 -1.46
C ALA A 13 -6.76 14.71 -1.93
N ASP A 14 -6.74 15.67 -1.01
CA ASP A 14 -7.12 17.05 -1.28
C ASP A 14 -6.22 17.71 -2.34
N GLY A 15 -6.80 18.04 -3.50
CA GLY A 15 -6.10 18.79 -4.55
C GLY A 15 -4.94 18.05 -5.21
N ILE A 16 -4.89 16.72 -5.13
CA ILE A 16 -3.82 15.92 -5.74
C ILE A 16 -3.97 15.89 -7.27
N ALA A 17 -2.88 16.24 -7.97
CA ALA A 17 -2.79 16.11 -9.42
C ALA A 17 -2.56 14.63 -9.82
N GLU A 18 -3.03 14.25 -11.00
CA GLU A 18 -2.90 12.87 -11.51
C GLU A 18 -1.43 12.43 -11.63
N ASP A 19 -0.54 13.33 -12.09
CA ASP A 19 0.90 13.06 -12.19
C ASP A 19 1.52 12.72 -10.82
N THR A 20 1.05 13.35 -9.74
CA THR A 20 1.52 13.05 -8.38
C THR A 20 1.12 11.64 -7.94
N LEU A 21 -0.01 11.11 -8.42
CA LEU A 21 -0.41 9.73 -8.12
C LEU A 21 0.55 8.72 -8.77
N VAL A 22 0.98 9.00 -10.01
CA VAL A 22 1.95 8.18 -10.73
C VAL A 22 3.30 8.20 -10.01
N GLU A 23 3.79 9.39 -9.63
CA GLU A 23 5.04 9.53 -8.89
C GLU A 23 5.03 8.76 -7.56
N ILE A 24 3.93 8.83 -6.79
CA ILE A 24 3.79 8.07 -5.53
C ILE A 24 3.80 6.56 -5.82
N ALA A 25 3.06 6.11 -6.83
CA ALA A 25 3.00 4.70 -7.21
C ALA A 25 4.37 4.16 -7.59
N GLU A 26 5.16 4.92 -8.35
CA GLU A 26 6.52 4.55 -8.74
C GLU A 26 7.49 4.55 -7.55
N GLN A 27 7.48 5.61 -6.73
CA GLN A 27 8.39 5.74 -5.58
C GLN A 27 8.15 4.65 -4.53
N LEU A 28 6.89 4.29 -4.28
CA LEU A 28 6.52 3.28 -3.30
C LEU A 28 6.41 1.87 -3.90
N GLN A 29 6.53 1.74 -5.24
CA GLN A 29 6.20 0.51 -5.97
C GLN A 29 4.82 -0.04 -5.55
N ALA A 30 3.84 0.86 -5.46
CA ALA A 30 2.54 0.62 -4.85
C ALA A 30 1.40 0.76 -5.85
N GLY A 31 0.31 0.02 -5.60
CA GLY A 31 -0.98 0.34 -6.19
C GLY A 31 -1.57 1.56 -5.45
N VAL A 32 -1.84 2.64 -6.18
CA VAL A 32 -2.43 3.87 -5.64
C VAL A 32 -3.85 4.02 -6.17
N THR A 33 -4.80 4.29 -5.27
CA THR A 33 -6.19 4.55 -5.62
C THR A 33 -6.72 5.76 -4.86
N VAL A 34 -7.58 6.54 -5.49
CA VAL A 34 -8.32 7.64 -4.86
C VAL A 34 -9.79 7.25 -4.74
N ASP A 35 -10.32 7.23 -3.52
CA ASP A 35 -11.75 7.15 -3.29
C ASP A 35 -12.35 8.55 -3.34
N HIS A 36 -13.09 8.87 -4.41
CA HIS A 36 -13.71 10.18 -4.61
C HIS A 36 -14.87 10.47 -3.65
N ASN A 37 -15.45 9.46 -2.99
CA ASN A 37 -16.54 9.67 -2.04
C ASN A 37 -16.00 10.14 -0.69
N THR A 38 -14.87 9.58 -0.25
CA THR A 38 -14.22 9.96 1.02
C THR A 38 -13.02 10.88 0.82
N ASN A 39 -12.74 11.28 -0.41
CA ASN A 39 -11.53 11.96 -0.85
C ASN A 39 -10.24 11.37 -0.24
N ALA A 40 -10.12 10.04 -0.25
CA ALA A 40 -9.02 9.35 0.42
C ALA A 40 -8.06 8.74 -0.61
N LEU A 41 -6.78 9.08 -0.49
CA LEU A 41 -5.71 8.42 -1.23
C LEU A 41 -5.29 7.19 -0.44
N THR A 42 -5.19 6.05 -1.13
CA THR A 42 -4.75 4.78 -0.56
C THR A 42 -3.60 4.24 -1.38
N ALA A 43 -2.43 4.07 -0.75
CA ALA A 43 -1.29 3.37 -1.32
C ALA A 43 -1.21 1.97 -0.69
N SER A 44 -1.19 0.93 -1.52
CA SER A 44 -1.11 -0.47 -1.09
C SER A 44 0.05 -1.18 -1.77
N TYR A 45 0.91 -1.84 -1.00
CA TYR A 45 2.12 -2.49 -1.49
C TYR A 45 2.56 -3.66 -0.60
N ILE A 46 3.57 -4.40 -1.06
CA ILE A 46 4.14 -5.54 -0.35
C ILE A 46 5.56 -5.20 0.10
N VAL A 47 5.87 -5.52 1.35
CA VAL A 47 7.21 -5.35 1.93
C VAL A 47 7.78 -6.71 2.30
N ALA A 48 9.00 -6.99 1.83
CA ALA A 48 9.80 -8.13 2.30
C ALA A 48 10.57 -7.72 3.57
N ALA A 49 10.13 -8.18 4.73
CA ALA A 49 10.74 -7.85 6.02
C ALA A 49 10.70 -9.04 6.99
N ALA A 50 11.73 -9.17 7.82
CA ALA A 50 11.83 -10.29 8.76
C ALA A 50 10.87 -10.15 9.94
N THR A 51 10.46 -8.92 10.27
CA THR A 51 9.61 -8.63 11.43
C THR A 51 8.56 -7.58 11.11
N ARG A 52 7.43 -7.63 11.83
CA ARG A 52 6.39 -6.60 11.76
C ARG A 52 6.90 -5.20 12.08
N ARG A 53 7.91 -5.08 12.96
CA ARG A 53 8.51 -3.79 13.32
C ARG A 53 9.22 -3.16 12.12
N GLN A 54 10.04 -3.92 11.41
CA GLN A 54 10.69 -3.46 10.17
C GLN A 54 9.65 -3.03 9.13
N THR A 55 8.56 -3.78 8.99
CA THR A 55 7.44 -3.39 8.12
C THR A 55 6.78 -2.08 8.56
N ALA A 56 6.62 -1.87 9.87
CA ALA A 56 6.06 -0.63 10.41
C ALA A 56 6.97 0.57 10.19
N ASP A 57 8.28 0.40 10.36
CA ASP A 57 9.26 1.45 10.09
C ASP A 57 9.24 1.82 8.59
N GLU A 58 9.12 0.85 7.68
CA GLU A 58 8.95 1.13 6.24
C GLU A 58 7.60 1.78 5.93
N ALA A 59 6.52 1.39 6.60
CA ALA A 59 5.22 2.02 6.43
C ALA A 59 5.23 3.49 6.86
N LEU A 60 5.93 3.82 7.95
CA LEU A 60 6.13 5.19 8.40
C LEU A 60 7.00 5.98 7.42
N ARG A 61 8.04 5.37 6.85
CA ARG A 61 8.87 5.97 5.80
C ARG A 61 8.05 6.24 4.53
N ALA A 62 7.22 5.29 4.11
CA ALA A 62 6.33 5.46 2.96
C ALA A 62 5.28 6.55 3.21
N ALA A 63 4.80 6.69 4.44
CA ALA A 63 3.85 7.73 4.78
C ALA A 63 4.42 9.15 4.57
N THR A 64 5.74 9.35 4.65
CA THR A 64 6.35 10.66 4.34
C THR A 64 6.39 10.99 2.85
N VAL A 65 6.13 10.00 1.98
CA VAL A 65 6.01 10.20 0.52
C VAL A 65 4.62 10.72 0.14
N LEU A 66 3.61 10.45 0.98
CA LEU A 66 2.27 10.92 0.72
C LEU A 66 2.19 12.45 0.85
N PRO A 67 1.37 13.12 0.03
CA PRO A 67 1.28 14.58 -0.02
C PRO A 67 0.54 15.16 1.20
N SER A 68 0.01 14.32 2.08
CA SER A 68 -0.73 14.71 3.28
C SER A 68 -0.43 13.74 4.41
N GLU A 69 -0.68 14.17 5.64
CA GLU A 69 -0.46 13.33 6.80
C GLU A 69 -1.25 12.02 6.70
N PRO A 70 -0.63 10.87 7.05
CA PRO A 70 -1.30 9.59 7.02
C PRO A 70 -2.43 9.56 8.04
N THR A 71 -3.65 9.27 7.60
CA THR A 71 -4.82 9.11 8.47
C THR A 71 -4.91 7.70 9.03
N SER A 72 -4.36 6.71 8.32
CA SER A 72 -4.29 5.33 8.81
C SER A 72 -3.17 4.53 8.13
N ILE A 73 -2.61 3.58 8.89
CA ILE A 73 -1.63 2.60 8.41
C ILE A 73 -2.13 1.21 8.84
N SER A 74 -2.24 0.31 7.86
CA SER A 74 -2.60 -1.10 8.09
C SER A 74 -1.45 -2.00 7.65
N ILE A 75 -1.09 -2.94 8.51
CA ILE A 75 -0.01 -3.90 8.27
C ILE A 75 -0.48 -5.28 8.68
N MET A 76 -0.38 -6.23 7.76
CA MET A 76 -0.70 -7.64 8.02
C MET A 76 0.21 -8.57 7.22
N PRO A 77 0.41 -9.82 7.69
CA PRO A 77 1.07 -10.84 6.90
C PRO A 77 0.38 -11.00 5.55
N LEU A 78 1.15 -11.15 4.48
CA LEU A 78 0.59 -11.23 3.14
C LEU A 78 -0.30 -12.45 2.96
N ASP A 79 0.04 -13.58 3.58
CA ASP A 79 -0.76 -14.80 3.53
C ASP A 79 -2.15 -14.61 4.16
N ASP A 80 -2.21 -13.90 5.29
CA ASP A 80 -3.47 -13.57 5.97
C ASP A 80 -4.32 -12.62 5.11
N TRP A 81 -3.70 -11.61 4.50
CA TRP A 81 -4.39 -10.69 3.60
C TRP A 81 -4.98 -11.43 2.39
N VAL A 82 -4.18 -12.29 1.75
CA VAL A 82 -4.59 -13.12 0.60
C VAL A 82 -5.75 -14.04 0.98
N ALA A 83 -5.74 -14.65 2.17
CA ALA A 83 -6.82 -15.52 2.62
C ALA A 83 -8.17 -14.80 2.73
N ASP A 84 -8.16 -13.48 3.01
CA ASP A 84 -9.34 -12.64 3.18
C ASP A 84 -9.81 -11.96 1.87
N GLN A 85 -9.03 -12.04 0.78
CA GLN A 85 -9.36 -11.33 -0.45
C GLN A 85 -10.44 -12.02 -1.31
N PRO A 86 -11.32 -11.24 -1.96
CA PRO A 86 -12.25 -11.77 -2.94
C PRO A 86 -11.50 -12.28 -4.18
N LYS A 87 -12.08 -13.28 -4.85
CA LYS A 87 -11.42 -14.05 -5.94
C LYS A 87 -10.88 -13.20 -7.10
N ASN A 88 -11.49 -12.05 -7.37
CA ASN A 88 -11.04 -11.10 -8.39
C ASN A 88 -9.74 -10.39 -8.00
N VAL A 89 -9.55 -10.03 -6.73
CA VAL A 89 -8.32 -9.39 -6.23
C VAL A 89 -7.18 -10.40 -6.20
N LEU A 90 -7.47 -11.65 -5.83
CA LEU A 90 -6.53 -12.76 -5.89
C LEU A 90 -5.96 -13.01 -7.29
N ALA A 91 -6.78 -12.82 -8.34
CA ALA A 91 -6.35 -12.97 -9.71
C ALA A 91 -5.33 -11.90 -10.13
N TRP A 92 -5.50 -10.65 -9.65
CA TRP A 92 -4.56 -9.56 -9.91
C TRP A 92 -3.22 -9.80 -9.20
N VAL A 93 -3.23 -10.17 -7.92
CA VAL A 93 -2.02 -10.48 -7.13
C VAL A 93 -1.16 -11.57 -7.77
N ARG A 94 -1.80 -12.58 -8.37
CA ARG A 94 -1.11 -13.66 -9.08
C ARG A 94 -0.44 -13.21 -10.38
N GLN A 95 -0.95 -12.15 -11.02
CA GLN A 95 -0.36 -11.59 -12.24
C GLN A 95 0.80 -10.63 -11.95
N THR A 96 0.78 -9.94 -10.80
CA THR A 96 1.82 -8.97 -10.41
C THR A 96 3.02 -9.58 -9.69
N ARG A 97 2.97 -10.87 -9.32
CA ARG A 97 4.15 -11.58 -8.81
C ARG A 97 4.98 -12.18 -9.96
N PRO A 98 6.26 -11.82 -10.10
CA PRO A 98 7.19 -12.61 -10.91
C PRO A 98 7.43 -13.96 -10.20
N ARG A 99 7.52 -15.03 -11.00
CA ARG A 99 7.83 -16.39 -10.53
C ARG A 99 9.25 -16.51 -9.98
#